data_AF-A0A074M617-F1
#
_entry.id   AF-A0A074M617-F1
#
_cell.length_a   1.000
_cell.length_b   1.000
_cell.length_c   1.000
_cell.angle_alpha   90.00
_cell.angle_beta   90.00
_cell.angle_gamma   90.00
#
_symmetry.space_group_name_H-M   'P 1'
#
loop_
_entity.id
_entity.type
_entity.pdbx_description
1 polymer ?
#
loop_
_entity_poly.entity_id
_entity_poly.type
_entity_poly.pdbx_seq_one_letter_code
_entity_poly.pdbx_strand_id
1 'polypeptide(L)'
;MEKQDKQRLARIGRLQRVTNWLRGRGPLEEEPSDFEKLRQEIEAARKEWAIAQQHIDHVCEPELIDHAIYYLEAAERKYGYLLREAKKRYKAQELPSPEPSL
;
A
#
# COMPACT_ATOMS: atom_id res chain seq x y z
N MET A 1 31.37 37.96 3.96
CA MET A 1 29.99 37.86 4.49
C MET A 1 29.12 38.52 3.42
N GLU A 2 28.11 37.91 2.81
CA GLU A 2 27.06 37.07 3.35
C GLU A 2 26.75 35.93 2.38
N LYS A 3 27.04 34.73 2.85
CA LYS A 3 26.31 33.54 2.46
C LYS A 3 24.87 33.75 2.93
N GLN A 4 23.99 34.31 2.10
CA GLN A 4 22.52 34.15 2.13
C GLN A 4 21.87 35.29 1.34
N ASP A 5 21.59 35.05 0.06
CA ASP A 5 20.54 35.79 -0.67
C ASP A 5 20.06 34.99 -1.89
N LYS A 6 19.98 33.66 -1.72
CA LYS A 6 19.40 32.73 -2.71
C LYS A 6 17.97 32.31 -2.36
N GLN A 7 17.34 32.95 -1.38
CA GLN A 7 15.99 32.60 -0.90
C GLN A 7 15.02 33.75 -1.06
N ARG A 8 15.01 34.38 -2.22
CA ARG A 8 13.84 35.12 -2.67
C ARG A 8 13.73 34.82 -4.15
N LEU A 9 12.76 33.98 -4.52
CA LEU A 9 11.82 34.29 -5.59
C LEU A 9 10.85 33.12 -5.84
N ALA A 10 9.58 33.52 -5.80
CA ALA A 10 8.48 33.05 -6.63
C ALA A 10 7.91 31.65 -6.35
N ARG A 11 6.83 31.69 -5.55
CA ARG A 11 5.55 31.04 -5.85
C ARG A 11 5.27 31.00 -7.37
N ILE A 12 5.60 29.91 -8.06
CA ILE A 12 4.98 29.51 -9.34
C ILE A 12 4.86 27.98 -9.35
N GLY A 13 3.93 27.48 -8.54
CA GLY A 13 3.48 26.09 -8.63
C GLY A 13 2.71 25.88 -9.94
N ARG A 14 3.43 25.52 -11.02
CA ARG A 14 2.96 24.75 -12.19
C ARG A 14 4.02 24.53 -13.29
N LEU A 15 5.26 25.01 -13.14
CA LEU A 15 6.29 24.95 -14.19
C LEU A 15 7.55 24.12 -13.85
N GLN A 16 7.58 23.39 -12.74
CA GLN A 16 8.72 22.53 -12.41
C GLN A 16 8.78 21.21 -13.20
N ARG A 17 7.69 20.78 -13.87
CA ARG A 17 7.60 19.44 -14.49
C ARG A 17 8.34 19.31 -15.82
N VAL A 18 8.32 20.34 -16.66
CA VAL A 18 8.89 20.29 -18.02
C VAL A 18 10.42 20.34 -18.01
N THR A 19 11.01 21.03 -17.04
CA THR A 19 12.47 21.21 -16.96
C THR A 19 13.21 19.97 -16.46
N ASN A 20 12.56 19.08 -15.71
CA ASN A 20 13.13 17.79 -15.32
C ASN A 20 13.16 16.79 -16.50
N TRP A 21 12.14 16.81 -17.37
CA TRP A 21 12.07 15.94 -18.56
C TRP A 21 13.23 16.18 -19.55
N LEU A 22 13.62 17.45 -19.75
CA LEU A 22 14.75 17.82 -20.62
C LEU A 22 16.14 17.49 -20.06
N ARG A 23 16.24 17.17 -18.76
CA ARG A 23 17.52 16.96 -18.06
C ARG A 23 17.84 15.49 -17.78
N GLY A 24 17.08 14.55 -18.35
CA GLY A 24 17.28 13.11 -18.18
C GLY A 24 16.98 12.57 -16.77
N ARG A 25 16.44 13.41 -15.88
CA ARG A 25 15.83 12.95 -14.63
C ARG A 25 14.34 12.74 -14.89
N GLY A 26 13.98 11.51 -15.21
CA GLY A 26 12.59 11.06 -15.21
C GLY A 26 11.89 11.44 -13.89
N PRO A 27 10.55 11.41 -13.84
CA PRO A 27 9.83 11.59 -12.58
C PRO A 27 10.47 10.69 -11.53
N LEU A 28 10.85 11.25 -10.38
CA LEU A 28 11.26 10.43 -9.26
C LEU A 28 10.03 9.58 -8.92
N GLU A 29 10.05 8.30 -9.30
CA GLU A 29 9.04 7.36 -8.87
C GLU A 29 9.16 7.28 -7.35
N GLU A 30 8.29 8.03 -6.67
CA GLU A 30 8.20 7.96 -5.21
C GLU A 30 7.72 6.55 -4.88
N GLU A 31 8.62 5.75 -4.32
CA GLU A 31 8.30 4.41 -3.81
C GLU A 31 7.00 4.47 -2.98
N PRO A 32 6.02 3.60 -3.25
CA PRO A 32 4.76 3.65 -2.53
C PRO A 32 5.03 3.49 -1.04
N SER A 33 4.33 4.27 -0.21
CA SER A 33 4.45 4.19 1.24
C SER A 33 4.10 2.78 1.73
N ASP A 34 4.63 2.38 2.89
CA ASP A 34 4.32 1.06 3.48
C ASP A 34 2.82 0.86 3.71
N PHE A 35 2.07 1.95 3.94
CA PHE A 35 0.63 1.91 4.05
C PHE A 35 -0.06 1.66 2.70
N GLU A 36 0.42 2.30 1.64
CA GLU A 36 -0.06 2.09 0.28
C GLU A 36 0.23 0.64 -0.19
N LYS A 37 1.44 0.14 0.09
CA LYS A 37 1.84 -1.26 -0.17
C LYS A 37 0.91 -2.24 0.55
N LEU A 38 0.67 -2.02 1.85
CA LEU A 38 -0.26 -2.85 2.64
C LEU A 38 -1.69 -2.81 2.07
N ARG A 39 -2.18 -1.64 1.66
CA ARG A 39 -3.51 -1.50 1.07
C ARG A 39 -3.63 -2.30 -0.23
N GLN A 40 -2.61 -2.24 -1.08
CA GLN A 40 -2.55 -3.01 -2.32
C GLN A 40 -2.51 -4.52 -2.05
N GLU A 41 -1.76 -4.97 -1.05
CA GLU A 41 -1.73 -6.38 -0.63
C GLU A 41 -3.10 -6.87 -0.13
N ILE A 42 -3.82 -6.04 0.65
CA ILE A 42 -5.18 -6.35 1.11
C ILE A 42 -6.14 -6.49 -0.06
N GLU A 43 -6.10 -5.56 -1.02
CA GLU A 43 -6.94 -5.61 -2.22
C GLU A 43 -6.64 -6.87 -3.05
N ALA A 44 -5.36 -7.23 -3.19
CA ALA A 44 -4.93 -8.43 -3.88
C ALA A 44 -5.43 -9.69 -3.17
N ALA A 45 -5.25 -9.80 -1.85
CA ALA A 45 -5.72 -10.94 -1.07
C ALA A 45 -7.25 -11.07 -1.08
N ARG A 46 -7.99 -9.95 -1.10
CA ARG A 46 -9.46 -9.96 -1.25
C ARG A 46 -9.88 -10.55 -2.58
N LYS A 47 -9.21 -10.16 -3.67
CA LYS A 47 -9.48 -10.71 -5.02
C LYS A 47 -9.11 -12.19 -5.10
N GLU A 48 -7.97 -12.57 -4.54
CA GLU A 48 -7.51 -13.95 -4.44
C GLU A 48 -8.53 -14.82 -3.70
N TRP A 49 -9.05 -14.34 -2.57
CA TRP A 49 -10.08 -15.05 -1.82
C TRP A 49 -11.39 -15.19 -2.61
N ALA A 50 -11.83 -14.14 -3.29
CA ALA A 50 -13.01 -14.23 -4.17
C ALA A 50 -12.82 -15.24 -5.31
N ILE A 51 -11.62 -15.30 -5.91
CA ILE A 51 -11.28 -16.31 -6.92
C ILE A 51 -11.30 -17.71 -6.31
N ALA A 52 -10.78 -17.89 -5.10
CA ALA A 52 -10.78 -19.19 -4.43
C ALA A 52 -12.19 -19.68 -4.10
N GLN A 53 -13.09 -18.77 -3.70
CA GLN A 53 -14.52 -19.07 -3.52
C GLN A 53 -15.14 -19.55 -4.82
N GLN A 54 -14.89 -18.85 -5.93
CA GLN A 54 -15.35 -19.33 -7.23
C GLN A 54 -14.70 -20.67 -7.61
N HIS A 55 -13.42 -20.87 -7.30
CA HIS A 55 -12.71 -22.09 -7.69
C HIS A 55 -13.31 -23.34 -7.04
N ILE A 56 -13.62 -23.31 -5.74
CA ILE A 56 -14.24 -24.46 -5.05
C ILE A 56 -15.64 -24.77 -5.59
N ASP A 57 -16.39 -23.75 -6.02
CA ASP A 57 -17.74 -23.93 -6.57
C ASP A 57 -17.74 -24.63 -7.94
N HIS A 58 -16.62 -24.56 -8.68
CA HIS A 58 -16.53 -25.08 -10.05
C HIS A 58 -15.64 -26.31 -10.20
N VAL A 59 -14.82 -26.66 -9.19
CA VAL A 59 -13.93 -27.82 -9.28
C VAL A 59 -14.75 -29.12 -9.34
N CYS A 60 -14.48 -29.96 -10.34
CA CYS A 60 -15.23 -31.20 -10.57
C CYS A 60 -14.31 -32.43 -10.49
N GLU A 61 -13.01 -32.23 -10.68
CA GLU A 61 -11.97 -33.25 -10.59
C GLU A 61 -11.77 -33.66 -9.12
N PRO A 62 -12.09 -34.91 -8.74
CA PRO A 62 -11.97 -35.37 -7.35
C PRO A 62 -10.57 -35.17 -6.76
N GLU A 63 -9.53 -35.36 -7.56
CA GLU A 63 -8.13 -35.16 -7.15
C GLU A 63 -7.75 -33.69 -6.89
N LEU A 64 -8.58 -32.73 -7.30
CA LEU A 64 -8.33 -31.29 -7.11
C LEU A 64 -9.16 -30.69 -5.99
N ILE A 65 -10.12 -31.42 -5.42
CA ILE A 65 -11.01 -30.91 -4.35
C ILE A 65 -10.20 -30.48 -3.12
N ASP A 66 -9.29 -31.34 -2.65
CA ASP A 66 -8.46 -31.04 -1.48
C ASP A 66 -7.58 -29.80 -1.71
N HIS A 67 -7.05 -29.65 -2.93
CA HIS A 67 -6.31 -28.46 -3.32
C HIS A 67 -7.19 -27.20 -3.28
N ALA A 68 -8.41 -27.27 -3.83
CA ALA A 68 -9.35 -26.16 -3.84
C ALA A 68 -9.77 -25.72 -2.43
N ILE A 69 -10.00 -26.70 -1.53
CA ILE A 69 -10.27 -26.43 -0.10
C ILE A 69 -9.08 -25.73 0.53
N TYR A 70 -7.88 -26.28 0.37
CA TYR A 70 -6.67 -25.69 0.95
C TYR A 70 -6.41 -24.27 0.43
N TYR A 71 -6.60 -24.04 -0.87
CA TYR A 71 -6.45 -22.74 -1.49
C TYR A 71 -7.44 -21.71 -0.93
N LEU A 72 -8.71 -22.09 -0.77
CA LEU A 72 -9.73 -21.24 -0.14
C LEU A 72 -9.33 -20.84 1.28
N GLU A 73 -8.96 -21.81 2.11
CA GLU A 73 -8.55 -21.54 3.49
C GLU A 73 -7.29 -20.66 3.57
N ALA A 74 -6.32 -20.90 2.70
CA ALA A 74 -5.09 -20.13 2.65
C ALA A 74 -5.36 -18.66 2.28
N ALA A 75 -6.19 -18.43 1.25
CA ALA A 75 -6.58 -17.09 0.81
C ALA A 75 -7.37 -16.33 1.89
N GLU A 76 -8.32 -16.99 2.56
CA GLU A 76 -9.07 -16.41 3.69
C GLU A 76 -8.13 -16.00 4.83
N ARG A 77 -7.25 -16.92 5.26
CA ARG A 77 -6.31 -16.67 6.36
C ARG A 77 -5.37 -15.51 6.05
N LYS A 78 -4.87 -15.43 4.82
CA LYS A 78 -4.01 -14.34 4.33
C LYS A 78 -4.73 -13.00 4.37
N TYR A 79 -5.93 -12.92 3.81
CA TYR A 79 -6.74 -11.70 3.84
C TYR A 79 -7.03 -11.25 5.28
N GLY A 80 -7.46 -12.17 6.15
CA GLY A 80 -7.73 -11.89 7.55
C GLY A 80 -6.48 -11.41 8.31
N TYR A 81 -5.30 -11.97 8.03
CA TYR A 81 -4.04 -11.50 8.60
C TYR A 81 -3.72 -10.05 8.21
N LEU A 82 -3.82 -9.72 6.92
CA LEU A 82 -3.50 -8.38 6.42
C LEU A 82 -4.44 -7.32 7.00
N LEU A 83 -5.74 -7.64 7.18
CA LEU A 83 -6.67 -6.74 7.86
C LEU A 83 -6.30 -6.47 9.32
N ARG A 84 -5.87 -7.51 10.05
CA ARG A 84 -5.38 -7.35 11.44
C ARG A 84 -4.14 -6.48 11.49
N GLU A 85 -3.25 -6.63 10.52
CA GLU A 85 -2.02 -5.83 10.39
C GLU A 85 -2.34 -4.36 10.09
N ALA A 86 -3.25 -4.08 9.15
CA ALA A 86 -3.71 -2.72 8.89
C ALA A 86 -4.31 -2.06 10.13
N LYS A 87 -5.13 -2.80 10.89
CA LYS A 87 -5.71 -2.30 12.14
C LYS A 87 -4.64 -1.96 13.17
N LYS A 88 -3.59 -2.77 13.30
CA LYS A 88 -2.46 -2.48 14.20
C LYS A 88 -1.73 -1.21 13.80
N ARG A 89 -1.43 -1.05 12.50
CA ARG A 89 -0.74 0.14 11.98
C ARG A 89 -1.58 1.42 12.10
N TYR A 90 -2.89 1.31 11.91
CA TYR A 90 -3.81 2.43 12.16
C TYR A 90 -3.75 2.87 13.64
N LYS A 91 -3.88 1.92 14.58
CA LYS A 91 -3.77 2.22 16.02
C LYS A 91 -2.42 2.81 16.42
N ALA A 92 -1.34 2.33 15.81
CA ALA A 92 0.02 2.84 16.08
C ALA A 92 0.21 4.29 15.58
N GLN A 93 -0.53 4.70 14.54
CA GLN A 93 -0.51 6.09 14.04
C GLN A 93 -1.35 7.04 14.91
N GLU A 94 -2.30 6.53 15.69
CA GLU A 94 -3.22 7.30 16.53
C GLU A 94 -2.59 7.80 17.85
N LEU A 95 -1.34 7.44 18.16
CA LEU A 95 -0.60 7.91 19.35
C LEU A 95 0.56 8.84 18.98
N PRO A 96 0.32 10.16 19.00
CA PRO A 96 1.20 11.05 19.75
C PRO A 96 0.44 12.17 20.47
N SER A 97 0.46 12.16 21.81
CA SER A 97 0.66 13.37 22.61
C SER A 97 1.18 12.96 23.98
N PRO A 98 2.39 13.38 24.40
CA PRO A 98 2.69 13.40 25.83
C PRO A 98 1.67 14.34 26.47
N GLU A 99 0.95 13.85 27.48
CA GLU A 99 0.09 14.73 28.28
C GLU A 99 0.91 15.94 28.73
N PRO A 100 0.40 17.18 28.60
CA PRO A 100 1.07 18.32 29.19
C PRO A 100 1.19 18.04 30.68
N SER A 101 2.42 17.95 31.16
CA SER A 101 2.72 17.79 32.57
C SER A 101 2.08 18.96 33.32
N LEU A 102 1.03 18.68 34.09
CA LEU A 102 0.45 19.61 35.06
C LEU A 102 1.30 19.61 36.33
#